data_AF-A0A024EE32-F1
#
_entry.id   AF-A0A024EE32-F1
#
_cell.length_a   1.000
_cell.length_b   1.000
_cell.length_c   1.000
_cell.angle_alpha   90.00
_cell.angle_beta   90.00
_cell.angle_gamma   90.00
#
_symmetry.space_group_name_H-M   'P 1'
#
loop_
_entity.id
_entity.type
_entity.pdbx_description
1 polymer ?
#
loop_
_entity_poly.entity_id
_entity_poly.type
_entity_poly.pdbx_seq_one_letter_code
_entity_poly.pdbx_strand_id
1 'polypeptide(L)'
;MADSFWRNVISSGATTGSTYLTFKDHKLIVAAQDDAGSFVASDGGIRGPYLEAAMQKVRADNPGLQATDMELANAILAKNAVASE
;
A
#
# COMPACT_ATOMS: atom_id res chain seq x y z
N MET A 1 -1.91 -14.54 18.46
CA MET A 1 -2.53 -13.21 18.69
C MET A 1 -2.63 -12.39 17.39
N ALA A 2 -3.06 -12.98 16.26
CA ALA A 2 -3.25 -12.26 14.99
C ALA A 2 -4.73 -12.01 14.64
N ASP A 3 -5.64 -12.46 15.50
CA ASP A 3 -7.08 -12.53 15.22
C ASP A 3 -7.82 -11.19 15.38
N SER A 4 -7.25 -10.25 16.17
CA SER A 4 -7.88 -8.97 16.46
C SER A 4 -7.69 -7.93 15.34
N PHE A 5 -6.64 -8.07 14.54
CA PHE A 5 -6.39 -7.18 13.39
C PHE A 5 -7.40 -7.45 12.28
N TRP A 6 -7.55 -8.72 11.90
CA TRP A 6 -8.50 -9.17 10.86
C TRP A 6 -9.94 -8.83 11.20
N ARG A 7 -10.34 -8.91 12.48
CA ARG A 7 -11.69 -8.50 12.89
C ARG A 7 -11.92 -6.99 12.81
N ASN A 8 -10.90 -6.17 13.09
CA ASN A 8 -11.06 -4.71 13.01
C ASN A 8 -11.14 -4.21 11.56
N VAL A 9 -10.40 -4.81 10.62
CA VAL A 9 -10.53 -4.45 9.18
C VAL A 9 -11.87 -4.89 8.58
N ILE A 10 -12.42 -6.04 8.99
CA ILE A 10 -13.73 -6.50 8.49
C ILE A 10 -14.87 -5.71 9.15
N SER A 11 -14.76 -5.38 10.44
CA SER A 11 -15.80 -4.63 11.15
C SER A 11 -15.88 -3.16 10.75
N SER A 12 -14.85 -2.60 10.11
CA SER A 12 -14.87 -1.23 9.57
C SER A 12 -15.47 -1.12 8.16
N GLY A 13 -16.20 -2.14 7.69
CA GLY A 13 -16.88 -2.15 6.39
C GLY A 13 -18.14 -1.27 6.26
N ALA A 14 -18.38 -0.30 7.15
CA ALA A 14 -19.64 0.45 7.16
C ALA A 14 -19.54 1.96 7.02
N THR A 15 -18.37 2.61 7.11
CA THR A 15 -18.35 4.09 7.02
C THR A 15 -17.00 4.64 6.54
N THR A 16 -17.09 5.36 5.42
CA THR A 16 -16.12 6.33 4.87
C THR A 16 -15.05 5.80 3.93
N GLY A 17 -15.22 6.13 2.65
CA GLY A 17 -14.08 6.22 1.73
C GLY A 17 -14.36 5.80 0.28
N SER A 18 -15.44 6.28 -0.34
CA SER A 18 -15.47 6.36 -1.80
C SER A 18 -14.37 7.34 -2.23
N THR A 19 -13.17 6.86 -2.49
CA THR A 19 -12.10 7.66 -3.10
C THR A 19 -12.07 7.35 -4.58
N TYR A 20 -12.84 8.16 -5.31
CA TYR A 20 -12.70 8.49 -6.71
C TYR A 20 -11.30 8.19 -7.30
N LEU A 21 -11.18 7.09 -8.04
CA LEU A 21 -9.99 6.76 -8.82
C LEU A 21 -10.12 7.42 -10.21
N THR A 22 -9.63 8.66 -10.34
CA THR A 22 -9.55 9.35 -11.64
C THR A 22 -8.40 8.75 -12.49
N PHE A 23 -8.75 8.37 -13.71
CA PHE A 23 -7.99 7.64 -14.75
C PHE A 23 -6.65 8.25 -15.24
N LYS A 24 -6.10 9.27 -14.56
CA LYS A 24 -4.86 9.97 -14.99
C LYS A 24 -3.64 9.66 -14.11
N ASP A 25 -3.84 9.36 -12.83
CA ASP A 25 -2.79 8.98 -11.88
C ASP A 25 -2.47 7.48 -11.87
N HIS A 26 -3.24 6.67 -12.61
CA HIS A 26 -3.12 5.22 -12.65
C HIS A 26 -1.72 4.74 -13.09
N LYS A 27 -1.01 5.49 -13.94
CA LYS A 27 0.34 5.09 -14.40
C LYS A 27 1.38 5.14 -13.29
N LEU A 28 1.29 6.12 -12.38
CA LEU A 28 2.23 6.23 -11.27
C LEU A 28 1.92 5.19 -10.18
N ILE A 29 0.64 4.86 -10.02
CA ILE A 29 0.17 3.83 -9.08
C ILE A 29 0.63 2.44 -9.52
N VAL A 30 0.51 2.10 -10.81
CA VAL A 30 1.00 0.83 -11.37
C VAL A 30 2.53 0.73 -11.29
N ALA A 31 3.26 1.82 -11.52
CA ALA A 31 4.72 1.82 -11.40
C ALA A 31 5.19 1.59 -9.95
N ALA A 32 4.53 2.19 -8.97
CA ALA A 32 4.81 1.94 -7.56
C ALA A 32 4.45 0.51 -7.14
N GLN A 33 3.42 -0.09 -7.75
CA GLN A 33 3.04 -1.49 -7.53
C GLN A 33 4.08 -2.47 -8.10
N ASP A 34 4.57 -2.22 -9.31
CA ASP A 34 5.59 -3.05 -9.96
C ASP A 34 6.91 -3.05 -9.16
N ASP A 35 7.34 -1.86 -8.71
CA ASP A 35 8.49 -1.73 -7.81
C ASP A 35 8.24 -2.41 -6.45
N ALA A 36 7.01 -2.31 -5.89
CA ALA A 36 6.64 -3.00 -4.66
C ALA A 36 6.70 -4.52 -4.82
N GLY A 37 6.24 -5.05 -5.96
CA GLY A 37 6.31 -6.47 -6.28
C GLY A 37 7.75 -6.96 -6.35
N SER A 38 8.62 -6.20 -7.02
CA SER A 38 10.06 -6.49 -7.10
C SER A 38 10.74 -6.45 -5.73
N PHE A 39 10.37 -5.50 -4.88
CA PHE A 39 10.88 -5.40 -3.51
C PHE A 39 10.46 -6.60 -2.66
N VAL A 40 9.17 -6.97 -2.66
CA VAL A 40 8.66 -8.12 -1.90
C VAL A 40 9.24 -9.43 -2.41
N ALA A 41 9.31 -9.62 -3.73
CA ALA A 41 9.90 -10.82 -4.33
C ALA A 41 11.39 -10.98 -4.02
N SER A 42 12.09 -9.86 -3.79
CA SER A 42 13.52 -9.84 -3.47
C SER A 42 13.80 -9.75 -1.97
N ASP A 43 12.80 -9.95 -1.10
CA ASP A 43 12.90 -9.81 0.36
C ASP A 43 13.48 -8.44 0.80
N GLY A 44 13.16 -7.39 0.06
CA GLY A 44 13.63 -6.03 0.28
C GLY A 44 14.90 -5.63 -0.45
N GLY A 45 15.47 -6.50 -1.28
CA GLY A 45 16.72 -6.24 -2.01
C GLY A 45 16.59 -5.24 -3.18
N ILE A 46 15.42 -5.15 -3.82
CA ILE A 46 15.21 -4.27 -4.98
C ILE A 46 14.21 -3.17 -4.61
N ARG A 47 14.72 -1.97 -4.36
CA ARG A 47 13.91 -0.82 -3.98
C ARG A 47 13.85 0.19 -5.13
N GLY A 48 12.75 0.17 -5.86
CA GLY A 48 12.56 1.05 -7.01
C GLY A 48 12.13 2.48 -6.62
N PRO A 49 12.33 3.46 -7.52
CA PRO A 49 12.10 4.87 -7.24
C PRO A 49 10.63 5.21 -6.99
N TYR A 50 9.69 4.48 -7.60
CA TYR A 50 8.26 4.71 -7.38
C TYR A 50 7.80 4.15 -6.04
N LEU A 51 8.36 3.00 -5.62
CA LEU A 51 8.13 2.44 -4.29
C LEU A 51 8.64 3.38 -3.18
N GLU A 52 9.83 3.95 -3.34
CA GLU A 52 10.38 4.91 -2.37
C GLU A 52 9.50 6.15 -2.25
N ALA A 53 9.09 6.74 -3.37
CA ALA A 53 8.20 7.90 -3.38
C ALA A 53 6.86 7.59 -2.70
N ALA A 54 6.31 6.40 -2.95
CA ALA A 54 5.07 5.95 -2.31
C ALA A 54 5.25 5.76 -0.80
N MET A 55 6.32 5.09 -0.34
CA MET A 55 6.60 4.92 1.09
C MET A 55 6.81 6.25 1.80
N GLN A 56 7.55 7.18 1.17
CA GLN A 56 7.79 8.51 1.72
C GLN A 56 6.49 9.28 1.84
N LYS A 57 5.61 9.19 0.84
CA LYS A 57 4.28 9.81 0.91
C LYS A 57 3.41 9.21 2.01
N VAL A 58 3.40 7.88 2.17
CA VAL A 58 2.63 7.22 3.24
C VAL A 58 3.12 7.64 4.62
N ARG A 59 4.44 7.72 4.84
CA ARG A 59 5.03 8.19 6.10
C ARG A 59 4.79 9.67 6.36
N ALA A 60 4.83 10.51 5.31
CA ALA A 60 4.52 11.93 5.43
C ALA A 60 3.05 12.17 5.81
N ASP A 61 2.14 11.37 5.26
CA ASP A 61 0.71 11.43 5.55
C ASP A 61 0.37 10.83 6.94
N ASN A 62 1.20 9.88 7.40
CA ASN A 62 1.02 9.17 8.67
C ASN A 62 2.31 9.21 9.53
N PRO A 63 2.62 10.36 10.16
CA PRO A 63 3.86 10.55 10.91
C PRO A 63 4.03 9.65 12.16
N GLY A 64 2.97 8.93 12.57
CA GLY A 64 2.99 7.95 13.66
C GLY A 64 3.02 6.49 13.21
N LEU A 65 3.09 6.22 11.90
CA LEU A 65 3.03 4.87 11.37
C LEU A 65 4.33 4.11 11.64
N GLN A 66 4.29 3.19 12.59
CA GLN A 66 5.35 2.22 12.89
C GLN A 66 5.13 0.98 12.01
N ALA A 67 5.49 1.07 10.73
CA ALA A 67 5.44 -0.05 9.80
C ALA A 67 6.82 -0.26 9.17
N THR A 68 7.24 -1.51 9.07
CA THR A 68 8.46 -1.89 8.35
C THR A 68 8.30 -1.62 6.86
N ASP A 69 9.41 -1.44 6.15
CA ASP A 69 9.37 -1.22 4.71
C ASP A 69 8.74 -2.40 3.96
N MET A 70 8.87 -3.63 4.49
CA MET A 70 8.23 -4.81 3.94
C MET A 70 6.71 -4.81 4.14
N GLU A 71 6.22 -4.35 5.29
CA GLU A 71 4.78 -4.16 5.52
C GLU A 71 4.21 -3.03 4.65
N LEU A 72 4.95 -1.93 4.49
CA LEU A 72 4.57 -0.84 3.60
C LEU A 72 4.52 -1.29 2.14
N ALA A 73 5.51 -2.04 1.67
CA ALA A 73 5.53 -2.59 0.31
C ALA A 73 4.36 -3.55 0.06
N ASN A 74 4.11 -4.48 0.99
CA ASN A 74 2.95 -5.38 0.90
C ASN A 74 1.62 -4.62 0.92
N ALA A 75 1.50 -3.56 1.74
CA ALA A 75 0.31 -2.73 1.77
C ALA A 75 0.10 -1.95 0.46
N ILE A 76 1.18 -1.42 -0.15
CA ILE A 76 1.13 -0.73 -1.46
C ILE A 76 0.76 -1.71 -2.58
N LEU A 77 1.31 -2.93 -2.53
CA LEU A 77 0.99 -4.02 -3.47
C LEU A 77 -0.49 -4.44 -3.35
N ALA A 78 -1.00 -4.62 -2.12
CA ALA A 78 -2.34 -5.12 -1.83
C ALA A 78 -3.46 -4.06 -1.92
N LYS A 79 -3.21 -2.80 -1.53
CA LYS A 79 -4.20 -1.71 -1.63
C LYS A 79 -4.70 -1.49 -3.06
N ASN A 80 -3.85 -1.78 -4.06
CA ASN A 80 -4.20 -1.61 -5.46
C ASN A 80 -4.78 -2.88 -6.10
N ALA A 81 -4.60 -4.06 -5.49
CA ALA A 81 -5.30 -5.27 -5.92
C ALA A 81 -6.82 -5.16 -5.72
N VAL A 82 -7.26 -4.51 -4.63
CA VAL A 82 -8.69 -4.28 -4.30
C VAL A 82 -9.33 -3.17 -5.15
N ALA A 83 -8.54 -2.31 -5.80
CA ALA A 83 -9.05 -1.31 -6.74
C ALA A 83 -9.39 -1.89 -8.13
N SER A 84 -9.16 -3.19 -8.31
CA SER A 84 -9.34 -3.93 -9.56
C SER A 84 -10.55 -4.88 -9.48
N GLU A 85 -11.67 -4.44 -8.88
CA GLU A 85 -12.96 -5.15 -8.89
C GLU A 85 -14.11 -4.17 -9.13
#